data_AF-A0A6P9AY02-F1
#
_entry.id   AF-A0A6P9AY02-F1
#
_cell.length_a   1.000
_cell.length_b   1.000
_cell.length_c   1.000
_cell.angle_alpha   90.00
_cell.angle_beta   90.00
_cell.angle_gamma   90.00
#
_symmetry.space_group_name_H-M   'P 1'
#
loop_
_entity.id
_entity.type
_entity.pdbx_description
1 polymer ?
#
loop_
_entity_poly.entity_id
_entity_poly.type
_entity_poly.pdbx_seq_one_letter_code
_entity_poly.pdbx_strand_id
1 'polypeptide(L)'
;MCKSSKSSHVLPITTTVGVARVLPSGKVYRQIFDDEINLVHALGRARSKITQHKVLPGKIPLVRDLEKRASYGFLSERQQMWIEAMPNDQLTENPVQYKEAMTLAHVKAKESESVIAAREVRGLADVIVPEKRTSNIVARIYENKKLCYEEIVAQFRQELASIGKEMEECYVKPGKLLLTQLQESDEAFESYFHASENDVTLISYTIEDFEKMWAFFFQDTQQRRQWIRELDDALRQAEVYRAERITFVLSKYTKMLEDTAYHLSSDVHRFVHKEAMMINQAILANRKAISKLFLNLMEADLQRDSFYRYQLEERKEIWKAVQKKHIVSSFREFMESERIQNPSSVNVEVESMLEDQRSLAQKRNEHLLSLGSLLPLKHTKAEINEWYEALVELNKRIDTHNVQSMMRIRLQYEKVCQECLEKLQECKQNLIDLKICTPKEAEKIVNPNFYQLIGKLQLQFEIKIDKMDADLEHLVKISEINCRHLYQYFQDVLAIFDFHQQKLSQQDNNLQKALNDCRVKHENMNKVRALVPVWGWVRLSGRKHCKLLLLFFCKHYRIWILGIALERTSRDQVSCPPFSFLRSFRSNLKNSLEDADRCLPCSLPFLKDAKRTKLF
;
A
#
# COMPACT_ATOMS: atom_id res chain seq x y z
N MET A 1 -25.16 -3.03 117.45
CA MET A 1 -26.53 -2.71 117.91
C MET A 1 -26.86 -1.27 117.55
N CYS A 2 -28.09 -1.06 117.07
CA CYS A 2 -28.89 0.18 117.11
C CYS A 2 -28.30 1.45 116.47
N LYS A 3 -28.85 1.90 115.33
CA LYS A 3 -30.12 2.65 115.15
C LYS A 3 -29.95 4.17 115.37
N SER A 4 -30.47 4.90 114.37
CA SER A 4 -31.40 6.03 114.53
C SER A 4 -30.86 7.43 114.85
N SER A 5 -31.05 8.31 113.87
CA SER A 5 -31.88 9.54 113.89
C SER A 5 -31.83 10.50 115.09
N LYS A 6 -31.58 11.80 114.80
CA LYS A 6 -32.36 13.02 115.14
C LYS A 6 -31.47 14.27 114.89
N SER A 7 -31.80 15.22 114.01
CA SER A 7 -32.80 16.29 114.14
C SER A 7 -32.52 17.28 115.28
N SER A 8 -32.05 18.48 114.96
CA SER A 8 -32.65 19.75 115.42
C SER A 8 -32.07 20.98 114.71
N HIS A 9 -32.99 21.84 114.27
CA HIS A 9 -32.80 23.19 113.76
C HIS A 9 -32.22 24.15 114.80
N VAL A 10 -31.32 25.06 114.38
CA VAL A 10 -31.30 26.48 114.79
C VAL A 10 -30.74 27.32 113.64
N LEU A 11 -31.55 28.23 113.09
CA LEU A 11 -31.14 29.48 112.42
C LEU A 11 -31.41 30.62 113.43
N PRO A 12 -31.00 31.88 113.20
CA PRO A 12 -29.78 32.42 112.57
C PRO A 12 -29.14 33.51 113.45
N ILE A 13 -27.86 33.86 113.25
CA ILE A 13 -27.35 35.20 113.63
C ILE A 13 -26.50 35.73 112.49
N THR A 14 -27.05 36.74 111.82
CA THR A 14 -26.36 37.73 110.99
C THR A 14 -25.32 38.48 111.80
N THR A 15 -24.09 38.60 111.30
CA THR A 15 -23.31 39.84 111.41
C THR A 15 -22.06 39.86 110.53
N THR A 16 -21.98 40.93 109.73
CA THR A 16 -20.79 41.75 109.42
C THR A 16 -19.60 41.08 108.70
N VAL A 17 -19.51 41.31 107.39
CA VAL A 17 -18.31 41.09 106.58
C VAL A 17 -17.39 42.32 106.71
N GLY A 18 -16.18 42.11 107.23
CA GLY A 18 -15.17 43.16 107.30
C GLY A 18 -14.09 42.95 108.35
N VAL A 19 -13.49 41.75 108.48
CA VAL A 19 -12.19 41.57 109.18
C VAL A 19 -11.43 40.40 108.53
N ALA A 20 -10.26 40.68 107.97
CA ALA A 20 -9.31 39.65 107.55
C ALA A 20 -8.73 38.95 108.79
N ARG A 21 -9.10 37.68 109.01
CA ARG A 21 -8.44 36.82 110.01
C ARG A 21 -7.39 35.97 109.33
N VAL A 22 -6.12 36.23 109.64
CA VAL A 22 -5.01 35.32 109.37
C VAL A 22 -5.18 34.09 110.26
N LEU A 23 -5.26 32.91 109.66
CA LEU A 23 -5.36 31.61 110.36
C LEU A 23 -4.17 30.71 109.97
N PRO A 24 -3.69 29.84 110.88
CA PRO A 24 -2.43 29.12 110.73
C PRO A 24 -2.47 28.07 109.60
N SER A 25 -1.31 27.88 108.97
CA SER A 25 -1.03 27.31 107.63
C SER A 25 -1.44 25.86 107.35
N GLY A 26 -2.25 25.22 108.21
CA GLY A 26 -2.74 23.85 108.01
C GLY A 26 -4.23 23.74 107.65
N LYS A 27 -5.01 24.84 107.72
CA LYS A 27 -6.47 24.82 107.45
C LYS A 27 -6.90 25.54 106.17
N VAL A 28 -5.98 26.20 105.47
CA VAL A 28 -6.26 26.94 104.21
C VAL A 28 -6.73 25.98 103.12
N TYR A 29 -6.10 24.82 102.97
CA TYR A 29 -6.52 23.83 101.96
C TYR A 29 -7.90 23.24 102.23
N ARG A 30 -8.27 23.01 103.50
CA ARG A 30 -9.64 22.59 103.83
C ARG A 30 -10.66 23.68 103.51
N GLN A 31 -10.31 24.94 103.77
CA GLN A 31 -11.21 26.06 103.51
C GLN A 31 -11.38 26.35 102.02
N ILE A 32 -10.31 26.24 101.23
CA ILE A 32 -10.38 26.30 99.75
C ILE A 32 -11.21 25.13 99.22
N PHE A 33 -11.04 23.92 99.76
CA PHE A 33 -11.81 22.75 99.33
C PHE A 33 -13.30 22.87 99.72
N ASP A 34 -13.61 23.38 100.91
CA ASP A 34 -14.97 23.65 101.35
C ASP A 34 -15.61 24.80 100.53
N ASP A 35 -14.84 25.82 100.15
CA ASP A 35 -15.27 26.91 99.27
C ASP A 35 -15.48 26.43 97.83
N GLU A 36 -14.63 25.53 97.33
CA GLU A 36 -14.77 24.90 96.01
C GLU A 36 -16.00 24.00 95.96
N ILE A 37 -16.22 23.18 97.00
CA ILE A 37 -17.44 22.39 97.14
C ILE A 37 -18.68 23.29 97.23
N ASN A 38 -18.61 24.39 97.98
CA ASN A 38 -19.71 25.35 98.06
C ASN A 38 -19.98 26.05 96.73
N LEU A 39 -18.94 26.37 95.95
CA LEU A 39 -19.05 26.93 94.61
C LEU A 39 -19.67 25.93 93.64
N VAL A 40 -19.25 24.66 93.68
CA VAL A 40 -19.81 23.58 92.86
C VAL A 40 -21.28 23.35 93.22
N HIS A 41 -21.66 23.39 94.50
CA HIS A 41 -23.05 23.32 94.92
C HIS A 41 -23.86 24.58 94.55
N ALA A 42 -23.27 25.77 94.58
CA ALA A 42 -23.89 27.00 94.12
C ALA A 42 -24.13 26.99 92.60
N LEU A 43 -23.15 26.54 91.81
CA LEU A 43 -23.25 26.37 90.36
C LEU A 43 -24.20 25.24 89.98
N GLY A 44 -24.24 24.15 90.76
CA GLY A 44 -25.22 23.08 90.63
C GLY A 44 -26.66 23.57 90.89
N ARG A 45 -26.85 24.44 91.90
CA ARG A 45 -28.14 25.10 92.17
C ARG A 45 -28.52 26.16 91.13
N ALA A 46 -27.54 26.86 90.55
CA ALA A 46 -27.77 27.79 89.45
C ALA A 46 -28.15 27.05 88.16
N ARG A 47 -27.46 25.94 87.86
CA ARG A 47 -27.78 25.08 86.72
C ARG A 47 -29.12 24.38 86.89
N SER A 48 -29.49 23.89 88.08
CA SER A 48 -30.81 23.30 88.31
C SER A 48 -31.97 24.31 88.26
N LYS A 49 -31.74 25.58 88.61
CA LYS A 49 -32.68 26.70 88.36
C LYS A 49 -32.82 27.03 86.87
N ILE A 50 -31.78 26.83 86.07
CA ILE A 50 -31.80 26.98 84.60
C ILE A 50 -32.53 25.81 83.95
N THR A 51 -32.38 24.57 84.44
CA THR A 51 -33.10 23.39 83.92
C THR A 51 -34.58 23.33 84.34
N GLN A 52 -35.01 24.15 85.29
CA GLN A 52 -36.43 24.29 85.69
C GLN A 52 -37.19 25.39 84.94
N HIS A 53 -36.52 26.19 84.09
CA HIS A 53 -37.20 27.00 83.07
C HIS A 53 -37.50 26.13 81.85
N LYS A 54 -38.57 25.33 81.96
CA LYS A 54 -39.24 24.73 80.81
C LYS A 54 -39.61 25.83 79.82
N VAL A 55 -39.02 25.79 78.64
CA VAL A 55 -39.48 26.49 77.44
C VAL A 55 -40.92 26.05 77.18
N LEU A 56 -41.88 26.97 77.35
CA LEU A 56 -43.24 26.79 76.84
C LEU A 56 -43.25 27.06 75.32
N PRO A 57 -44.06 26.30 74.55
CA PRO A 57 -44.00 26.27 73.10
C PRO A 57 -44.62 27.53 72.49
N GLY A 58 -43.85 28.23 71.66
CA GLY A 58 -44.36 29.28 70.78
C GLY A 58 -45.33 28.69 69.76
N LYS A 59 -46.57 29.18 69.79
CA LYS A 59 -47.72 28.74 69.01
C LYS A 59 -47.47 28.86 67.50
N ILE A 60 -47.74 27.77 66.78
CA ILE A 60 -48.01 27.74 65.35
C ILE A 60 -49.39 28.40 65.13
N PRO A 61 -49.55 29.40 64.23
CA PRO A 61 -50.87 29.89 63.86
C PRO A 61 -51.53 28.93 62.85
N LEU A 62 -52.67 28.37 63.22
CA LEU A 62 -53.57 27.62 62.33
C LEU A 62 -54.45 28.61 61.54
N VAL A 63 -54.64 28.29 60.26
CA VAL A 63 -55.42 29.01 59.24
C VAL A 63 -56.91 29.08 59.57
N ARG A 64 -57.52 30.26 59.34
CA ARG A 64 -58.86 30.60 58.77
C ARG A 64 -59.08 32.11 58.97
N ASP A 65 -59.55 32.95 58.05
CA ASP A 65 -60.34 32.75 56.84
C ASP A 65 -59.98 33.79 55.75
N LEU A 66 -60.33 33.42 54.52
CA LEU A 66 -60.35 34.22 53.30
C LEU A 66 -61.23 35.46 53.45
N GLU A 67 -60.71 36.64 53.15
CA GLU A 67 -61.33 37.64 52.25
C GLU A 67 -60.46 38.91 52.20
N LYS A 68 -59.52 38.92 51.24
CA LYS A 68 -58.97 40.06 50.48
C LYS A 68 -57.59 39.65 49.94
N ARG A 69 -57.63 38.94 48.82
CA ARG A 69 -56.44 38.67 48.00
C ARG A 69 -56.21 39.89 47.11
N ALA A 70 -55.05 40.52 47.22
CA ALA A 70 -54.30 41.02 46.06
C ALA A 70 -52.83 41.33 46.44
N SER A 71 -51.96 40.44 45.96
CA SER A 71 -50.61 40.69 45.41
C SER A 71 -49.31 40.50 46.21
N TYR A 72 -49.28 40.01 47.45
CA TYR A 72 -47.99 39.64 48.07
C TYR A 72 -48.10 38.35 48.88
N GLY A 73 -47.21 37.39 48.61
CA GLY A 73 -47.19 36.07 49.25
C GLY A 73 -46.80 36.13 50.73
N PHE A 74 -46.90 34.98 51.43
CA PHE A 74 -46.51 34.80 52.84
C PHE A 74 -45.00 35.01 53.11
N LEU A 75 -44.23 35.32 52.08
CA LEU A 75 -42.79 35.53 52.11
C LEU A 75 -42.52 37.02 51.93
N SER A 76 -41.51 37.55 52.62
CA SER A 76 -41.05 38.90 52.28
C SER A 76 -40.47 38.92 50.87
N GLU A 77 -40.53 40.06 50.20
CA GLU A 77 -40.01 40.25 48.83
C GLU A 77 -38.57 39.72 48.67
N ARG A 78 -37.75 39.90 49.70
CA ARG A 78 -36.39 39.36 49.80
C ARG A 78 -36.35 37.83 49.85
N GLN A 79 -37.23 37.19 50.63
CA GLN A 79 -37.32 35.73 50.72
C GLN A 79 -37.84 35.12 49.42
N GLN A 80 -38.70 35.84 48.70
CA GLN A 80 -39.25 35.40 47.44
C GLN A 80 -38.19 35.44 46.33
N MET A 81 -37.38 36.51 46.27
CA MET A 81 -36.21 36.60 45.38
C MET A 81 -35.23 35.44 45.57
N TRP A 82 -35.04 34.93 46.78
CA TRP A 82 -34.12 33.82 47.04
C TRP A 82 -34.67 32.46 46.60
N ILE A 83 -35.97 32.25 46.72
CA ILE A 83 -36.60 31.00 46.29
C ILE A 83 -36.65 30.93 44.76
N GLU A 84 -36.80 32.07 44.10
CA GLU A 84 -36.84 32.18 42.64
C GLU A 84 -35.45 32.26 41.99
N ALA A 85 -34.38 32.40 42.79
CA ALA A 85 -33.01 32.48 42.29
C ALA A 85 -32.43 31.10 41.91
N MET A 86 -31.68 31.06 40.82
CA MET A 86 -30.99 29.86 40.33
C MET A 86 -29.79 29.52 41.22
N PRO A 87 -29.43 28.22 41.38
CA PRO A 87 -28.23 27.83 42.12
C PRO A 87 -26.97 28.48 41.51
N ASN A 88 -26.18 29.19 42.33
CA ASN A 88 -24.98 29.98 41.96
C ASN A 88 -25.22 31.29 41.19
N ASP A 89 -26.36 31.94 41.37
CA ASP A 89 -26.55 33.33 40.93
C ASP A 89 -25.63 34.30 41.71
N GLN A 90 -24.87 35.13 40.98
CA GLN A 90 -23.99 36.16 41.57
C GLN A 90 -24.74 37.45 41.93
N LEU A 91 -25.97 37.63 41.44
CA LEU A 91 -26.77 38.84 41.65
C LEU A 91 -27.64 38.75 42.92
N THR A 92 -28.04 37.54 43.31
CA THR A 92 -28.91 37.34 44.47
C THR A 92 -28.10 37.20 45.76
N GLU A 93 -28.40 38.05 46.75
CA GLU A 93 -27.73 38.12 48.05
C GLU A 93 -27.79 36.79 48.82
N ASN A 94 -26.65 36.31 49.33
CA ASN A 94 -26.58 35.03 50.05
C ASN A 94 -27.18 35.12 51.48
N PRO A 95 -28.17 34.27 51.83
CA PRO A 95 -28.81 34.25 53.14
C PRO A 95 -27.91 34.15 54.35
N VAL A 96 -26.92 33.28 54.24
CA VAL A 96 -26.04 32.92 55.34
C VAL A 96 -25.06 34.05 55.57
N GLN A 97 -24.51 34.59 54.48
CA GLN A 97 -23.61 35.74 54.53
C GLN A 97 -24.32 37.00 55.03
N TYR A 98 -25.57 37.24 54.65
CA TYR A 98 -26.35 38.37 55.19
C TYR A 98 -26.61 38.21 56.69
N LYS A 99 -26.98 37.01 57.14
CA LYS A 99 -27.18 36.73 58.57
C LYS A 99 -25.88 36.92 59.36
N GLU A 100 -24.76 36.47 58.82
CA GLU A 100 -23.42 36.68 59.39
C GLU A 100 -23.01 38.15 59.40
N ALA A 101 -23.31 38.89 58.34
CA ALA A 101 -23.06 40.33 58.26
C ALA A 101 -23.93 41.11 59.26
N MET A 102 -25.20 40.72 59.44
CA MET A 102 -26.09 41.32 60.44
C MET A 102 -25.68 40.96 61.87
N THR A 103 -25.23 39.74 62.15
CA THR A 103 -24.68 39.40 63.47
C THR A 103 -23.36 40.11 63.72
N LEU A 104 -22.48 40.26 62.72
CA LEU A 104 -21.27 41.08 62.80
C LEU A 104 -21.59 42.57 63.01
N ALA A 105 -22.61 43.11 62.34
CA ALA A 105 -23.08 44.48 62.55
C ALA A 105 -23.67 44.66 63.95
N HIS A 106 -24.40 43.68 64.47
CA HIS A 106 -24.95 43.72 65.82
C HIS A 106 -23.86 43.57 66.91
N VAL A 107 -22.80 42.80 66.64
CA VAL A 107 -21.60 42.71 67.49
C VAL A 107 -20.78 44.00 67.41
N LYS A 108 -20.67 44.64 66.23
CA LYS A 108 -20.03 45.97 66.09
C LYS A 108 -20.82 47.11 66.75
N ALA A 109 -22.15 47.01 66.81
CA ALA A 109 -23.02 48.02 67.43
C ALA A 109 -23.11 47.91 68.96
N LYS A 110 -22.76 46.75 69.55
CA LYS A 110 -22.65 46.59 71.00
C LYS A 110 -21.19 46.82 71.42
N GLU A 111 -20.87 48.06 71.77
CA GLU A 111 -19.61 48.37 72.46
C GLU A 111 -19.61 47.65 73.83
N SER A 112 -18.64 46.75 74.07
CA SER A 112 -18.43 46.13 75.39
C SER A 112 -17.69 47.09 76.32
N GLU A 113 -17.87 46.98 77.64
CA GLU A 113 -17.15 47.82 78.64
C GLU A 113 -15.63 47.81 78.45
N SER A 114 -15.06 46.72 77.94
CA SER A 114 -13.64 46.62 77.59
C SER A 114 -13.21 47.52 76.42
N VAL A 115 -14.12 47.81 75.48
CA VAL A 115 -13.89 48.73 74.35
C VAL A 115 -14.00 50.18 74.79
N ILE A 116 -14.88 50.48 75.75
CA ILE A 116 -14.99 51.80 76.41
C ILE A 116 -13.71 52.07 77.22
N ALA A 117 -13.28 51.13 78.05
CA ALA A 117 -12.03 51.23 78.80
C ALA A 117 -10.79 51.34 77.88
N ALA A 118 -10.75 50.59 76.77
CA ALA A 118 -9.66 50.69 75.79
C ALA A 118 -9.69 51.99 74.95
N ARG A 119 -10.82 52.70 74.90
CA ARG A 119 -10.94 54.04 74.31
C ARG A 119 -10.51 55.11 75.31
N GLU A 120 -10.83 54.96 76.59
CA GLU A 120 -10.37 55.83 77.68
C GLU A 120 -8.85 55.74 77.89
N VAL A 121 -8.26 54.54 77.81
CA VAL A 121 -6.80 54.34 77.89
C VAL A 121 -6.08 54.89 76.65
N ARG A 122 -6.72 54.88 75.46
CA ARG A 122 -6.19 55.54 74.25
C ARG A 122 -6.35 57.07 74.24
N GLY A 123 -7.16 57.62 75.15
CA GLY A 123 -7.32 59.06 75.35
C GLY A 123 -6.27 59.68 76.30
N LEU A 124 -5.45 58.86 76.93
CA LEU A 124 -4.27 59.32 77.66
C LEU A 124 -3.19 59.70 76.64
N ALA A 125 -2.78 60.97 76.64
CA ALA A 125 -1.68 61.43 75.81
C ALA A 125 -0.39 60.72 76.22
N ASP A 126 0.14 59.85 75.34
CA ASP A 126 1.42 59.13 75.52
C ASP A 126 2.67 60.05 75.52
N VAL A 127 2.47 61.37 75.48
CA VAL A 127 3.54 62.36 75.54
C VAL A 127 3.41 63.15 76.85
N ILE A 128 4.10 62.67 77.88
CA ILE A 128 4.53 63.53 78.99
C ILE A 128 5.57 64.49 78.39
N VAL A 129 5.14 65.69 77.97
CA VAL A 129 6.07 66.77 77.65
C VAL A 129 6.68 67.24 78.97
N PRO A 130 8.00 67.10 79.19
CA PRO A 130 8.62 67.72 80.34
C PRO A 130 8.67 69.23 80.09
N GLU A 131 8.01 70.03 80.92
CA GLU A 131 8.27 71.47 81.08
C GLU A 131 9.64 71.66 81.76
N LYS A 132 10.71 71.24 81.08
CA LYS A 132 12.07 71.69 81.35
C LYS A 132 12.78 71.86 80.01
N ARG A 133 13.34 73.04 79.78
CA ARG A 133 14.32 73.31 78.71
C ARG A 133 15.60 72.51 78.99
N THR A 134 15.54 71.20 78.84
CA THR A 134 16.72 70.33 78.78
C THR A 134 16.90 69.98 77.31
N SER A 135 17.95 70.55 76.73
CA SER A 135 18.57 70.28 75.43
C SER A 135 17.84 69.32 74.47
N ASN A 136 17.64 69.80 73.25
CA ASN A 136 17.10 69.14 72.05
C ASN A 136 17.90 67.88 71.58
N ILE A 137 18.58 67.18 72.48
CA ILE A 137 19.56 66.13 72.20
C ILE A 137 18.86 64.77 72.06
N VAL A 138 17.90 64.42 72.92
CA VAL A 138 17.21 63.12 72.85
C VAL A 138 16.36 63.02 71.58
N ALA A 139 15.63 64.08 71.22
CA ALA A 139 14.88 64.15 69.97
C ALA A 139 15.80 64.04 68.74
N ARG A 140 16.95 64.74 68.74
CA ARG A 140 17.97 64.63 67.67
C ARG A 140 18.60 63.24 67.60
N ILE A 141 18.84 62.57 68.72
CA ILE A 141 19.36 61.19 68.74
C ILE A 141 18.32 60.22 68.17
N TYR A 142 17.05 60.39 68.53
CA TYR A 142 15.95 59.58 67.99
C TYR A 142 15.78 59.77 66.49
N GLU A 143 15.75 61.02 66.01
CA GLU A 143 15.69 61.31 64.56
C GLU A 143 16.93 60.80 63.81
N ASN A 144 18.13 60.95 64.39
CA ASN A 144 19.35 60.45 63.77
C ASN A 144 19.33 58.91 63.65
N LYS A 145 18.87 58.20 64.70
CA LYS A 145 18.67 56.74 64.65
C LYS A 145 17.60 56.33 63.65
N LYS A 146 16.52 57.10 63.52
CA LYS A 146 15.47 56.88 62.52
C LYS A 146 16.02 57.02 61.10
N LEU A 147 16.73 58.11 60.82
CA LEU A 147 17.34 58.38 59.52
C LEU A 147 18.37 57.29 59.16
N CYS A 148 19.21 56.90 60.12
CA CYS A 148 20.16 55.81 59.95
C CYS A 148 19.46 54.48 59.65
N TYR A 149 18.38 54.16 60.36
CA TYR A 149 17.57 52.97 60.09
C TYR A 149 16.92 53.01 58.70
N GLU A 150 16.32 54.13 58.31
CA GLU A 150 15.70 54.31 56.98
C GLU A 150 16.74 54.19 55.86
N GLU A 151 17.95 54.71 56.07
CA GLU A 151 19.07 54.57 55.14
C GLU A 151 19.52 53.11 55.00
N ILE A 152 19.67 52.37 56.11
CA ILE A 152 20.03 50.95 56.07
C ILE A 152 18.94 50.13 55.37
N VAL A 153 17.66 50.43 55.59
CA VAL A 153 16.54 49.78 54.89
C VAL A 153 16.55 50.10 53.40
N ALA A 154 16.87 51.34 53.02
CA ALA A 154 17.02 51.73 51.61
C ALA A 154 18.16 50.97 50.93
N GLN A 155 19.32 50.86 51.59
CA GLN A 155 20.48 50.09 51.12
C GLN A 155 20.15 48.60 51.00
N PHE A 156 19.47 48.01 51.99
CA PHE A 156 18.98 46.63 51.96
C PHE A 156 18.13 46.37 50.71
N ARG A 157 17.15 47.23 50.45
CA ARG A 157 16.26 47.09 49.29
C ARG A 157 17.00 47.31 47.97
N GLN A 158 17.97 48.22 47.94
CA GLN A 158 18.81 48.45 46.77
C GLN A 158 19.69 47.22 46.44
N GLU A 159 20.30 46.59 47.44
CA GLU A 159 21.13 45.38 47.27
C GLU A 159 20.26 44.17 46.86
N LEU A 160 19.03 44.07 47.34
CA LEU A 160 18.07 43.08 46.82
C LEU A 160 17.67 43.37 45.37
N ALA A 161 17.48 44.64 44.99
CA ALA A 161 17.16 45.02 43.63
C ALA A 161 18.34 44.75 42.66
N SER A 162 19.59 44.93 43.10
CA SER A 162 20.76 44.58 42.29
C SER A 162 20.87 43.07 42.07
N ILE A 163 20.64 42.26 43.11
CA ILE A 163 20.53 40.80 42.97
C ILE A 163 19.42 40.44 41.96
N GLY A 164 18.26 41.11 42.04
CA GLY A 164 17.18 40.91 41.08
C GLY A 164 17.61 41.09 39.61
N LYS A 165 18.29 42.19 39.31
CA LYS A 165 18.80 42.49 37.96
C LYS A 165 19.86 41.49 37.49
N GLU A 166 20.77 41.08 38.37
CA GLU A 166 21.78 40.07 38.04
C GLU A 166 21.12 38.72 37.69
N MET A 167 20.08 38.33 38.44
CA MET A 167 19.35 37.07 38.18
C MET A 167 18.56 37.11 36.88
N GLU A 168 17.99 38.26 36.51
CA GLU A 168 17.34 38.42 35.19
C GLU A 168 18.31 38.09 34.05
N GLU A 169 19.57 38.54 34.12
CA GLU A 169 20.57 38.17 33.12
C GLU A 169 20.88 36.67 33.12
N CYS A 170 20.97 36.04 34.30
CA CYS A 170 21.19 34.61 34.45
C CYS A 170 20.07 33.76 33.83
N TYR A 171 18.82 34.26 33.77
CA TYR A 171 17.72 33.55 33.10
C TYR A 171 17.66 33.86 31.60
N VAL A 172 17.85 35.12 31.21
CA VAL A 172 17.67 35.56 29.81
C VAL A 172 18.77 35.04 28.90
N LYS A 173 20.03 35.01 29.35
CA LYS A 173 21.17 34.58 28.52
C LYS A 173 21.04 33.11 28.07
N PRO A 174 20.85 32.12 28.97
CA PRO A 174 20.66 30.73 28.57
C PRO A 174 19.37 30.51 27.77
N GLY A 175 18.28 31.21 28.12
CA GLY A 175 17.01 31.10 27.39
C GLY A 175 17.11 31.54 25.93
N LYS A 176 17.81 32.65 25.66
CA LYS A 176 18.07 33.11 24.29
C LYS A 176 18.96 32.15 23.51
N LEU A 177 20.01 31.62 24.15
CA LEU A 177 20.90 30.64 23.53
C LEU A 177 20.12 29.39 23.08
N LEU A 178 19.30 28.83 23.96
CA LEU A 178 18.47 27.67 23.62
C LEU A 178 17.51 28.00 22.48
N LEU A 179 16.84 29.16 22.53
CA LEU A 179 15.90 29.55 21.49
C LEU A 179 16.56 29.57 20.10
N THR A 180 17.75 30.15 19.99
CA THR A 180 18.51 30.18 18.73
C THR A 180 18.92 28.78 18.29
N GLN A 181 19.44 27.93 19.20
CA GLN A 181 19.80 26.55 18.88
C GLN A 181 18.61 25.72 18.39
N LEU A 182 17.44 25.88 18.99
CA LEU A 182 16.23 25.18 18.59
C LEU A 182 15.75 25.65 17.21
N GLN A 183 15.81 26.95 16.93
CA GLN A 183 15.45 27.52 15.62
C GLN A 183 16.38 27.03 14.51
N GLU A 184 17.69 27.07 14.72
CA GLU A 184 18.68 26.58 13.75
C GLU A 184 18.50 25.08 13.47
N SER A 185 18.21 24.30 14.51
CA SER A 185 17.90 22.87 14.38
C SER A 185 16.61 22.65 13.58
N ASP A 186 15.55 23.41 13.85
CA ASP A 186 14.28 23.28 13.12
C ASP A 186 14.45 23.66 11.63
N GLU A 187 15.18 24.73 11.32
CA GLU A 187 15.49 25.13 9.93
C GLU A 187 16.35 24.10 9.18
N ALA A 188 17.34 23.52 9.86
CA ALA A 188 18.18 22.46 9.31
C ALA A 188 17.37 21.20 9.00
N PHE A 189 16.43 20.84 9.89
CA PHE A 189 15.56 19.68 9.70
C PHE A 189 14.58 19.88 8.53
N GLU A 190 13.89 21.02 8.47
CA GLU A 190 12.94 21.30 7.39
C GLU A 190 13.64 21.34 6.03
N SER A 191 14.83 21.94 5.96
CA SER A 191 15.63 21.95 4.72
C SER A 191 16.01 20.54 4.25
N TYR A 192 16.30 19.63 5.19
CA TYR A 192 16.66 18.24 4.88
C TYR A 192 15.45 17.42 4.43
N PHE A 193 14.25 17.69 4.98
CA PHE A 193 13.00 17.04 4.58
C PHE A 193 12.44 17.57 3.25
N HIS A 194 12.60 18.86 2.94
CA HIS A 194 12.15 19.45 1.66
C HIS A 194 12.68 18.72 0.42
N ALA A 195 13.88 18.15 0.48
CA ALA A 195 14.45 17.37 -0.63
C ALA A 195 13.66 16.07 -0.92
N SER A 196 13.01 15.51 0.11
CA SER A 196 12.25 14.25 0.07
C SER A 196 10.75 14.42 -0.19
N GLU A 197 10.25 15.67 -0.26
CA GLU A 197 8.82 15.94 -0.41
C GLU A 197 8.26 15.61 -1.80
N ASN A 198 9.12 15.62 -2.83
CA ASN A 198 8.71 15.39 -4.21
C ASN A 198 8.66 13.89 -4.55
N ASP A 199 7.49 13.39 -4.93
CA ASP A 199 7.28 11.98 -5.34
C ASP A 199 8.14 11.55 -6.54
N VAL A 200 8.55 12.50 -7.37
CA VAL A 200 9.42 12.23 -8.53
C VAL A 200 10.86 11.97 -8.11
N THR A 201 11.36 12.67 -7.09
CA THR A 201 12.74 12.48 -6.60
C THR A 201 12.86 11.20 -5.78
N LEU A 202 11.77 10.72 -5.17
CA LEU A 202 11.73 9.48 -4.39
C LEU A 202 12.20 8.24 -5.18
N ILE A 203 12.10 8.22 -6.51
CA ILE A 203 12.59 7.09 -7.32
C ILE A 203 14.12 6.91 -7.19
N SER A 204 14.87 8.00 -7.01
CA SER A 204 16.34 7.95 -6.87
C SER A 204 16.82 7.62 -5.46
N TYR A 205 15.92 7.57 -4.47
CA TYR A 205 16.29 7.28 -3.08
C TYR A 205 16.42 5.78 -2.83
N THR A 206 17.39 5.43 -2.00
CA THR A 206 17.59 4.07 -1.50
C THR A 206 17.08 3.93 -0.06
N ILE A 207 16.88 2.69 0.39
CA ILE A 207 16.53 2.43 1.80
C ILE A 207 17.61 2.95 2.76
N GLU A 208 18.88 2.92 2.34
CA GLU A 208 20.01 3.45 3.13
C GLU A 208 19.89 4.95 3.34
N ASP A 209 19.32 5.69 2.39
CA ASP A 209 19.11 7.12 2.54
C ASP A 209 18.07 7.40 3.62
N PHE A 210 16.98 6.63 3.68
CA PHE A 210 16.03 6.69 4.81
C PHE A 210 16.65 6.29 6.14
N GLU A 211 17.53 5.27 6.15
CA GLU A 211 18.27 4.89 7.37
C GLU A 211 19.22 6.02 7.84
N LYS A 212 19.87 6.73 6.91
CA LYS A 212 20.66 7.94 7.22
C LYS A 212 19.79 9.07 7.77
N MET A 213 18.62 9.32 7.18
CA MET A 213 17.67 10.33 7.69
C MET A 213 17.25 10.00 9.12
N TRP A 214 16.94 8.73 9.39
CA TRP A 214 16.61 8.24 10.72
C TRP A 214 17.73 8.44 11.73
N ALA A 215 18.97 8.13 11.35
CA ALA A 215 20.14 8.30 12.21
C ALA A 215 20.38 9.79 12.55
N PHE A 216 20.27 10.66 11.54
CA PHE A 216 20.39 12.11 11.72
C PHE A 216 19.29 12.65 12.65
N PHE A 217 18.03 12.26 12.41
CA PHE A 217 16.90 12.62 13.28
C PHE A 217 17.10 12.17 14.74
N PHE A 218 17.59 10.94 14.95
CA PHE A 218 17.87 10.44 16.29
C PHE A 218 18.97 11.26 16.99
N GLN A 219 20.05 11.60 16.28
CA GLN A 219 21.14 12.40 16.82
C GLN A 219 20.70 13.81 17.19
N ASP A 220 19.95 14.49 16.33
CA ASP A 220 19.42 15.83 16.61
C ASP A 220 18.46 15.83 17.80
N THR A 221 17.53 14.87 17.84
CA THR A 221 16.63 14.70 18.97
C THR A 221 17.41 14.55 20.28
N GLN A 222 18.45 13.72 20.29
CA GLN A 222 19.30 13.55 21.46
C GLN A 222 19.99 14.85 21.86
N GLN A 223 20.50 15.60 20.88
CA GLN A 223 21.17 16.88 21.11
C GLN A 223 20.23 17.95 21.67
N ARG A 224 19.01 18.06 21.14
CA ARG A 224 17.99 19.01 21.65
C ARG A 224 17.58 18.70 23.08
N ARG A 225 17.35 17.42 23.40
CA ARG A 225 17.07 17.01 24.78
C ARG A 225 18.21 17.34 25.72
N GLN A 226 19.45 17.28 25.24
CA GLN A 226 20.62 17.67 26.02
C GLN A 226 20.63 19.19 26.27
N TRP A 227 20.37 20.02 25.26
CA TRP A 227 20.26 21.48 25.44
C TRP A 227 19.14 21.88 26.41
N ILE A 228 17.98 21.21 26.35
CA ILE A 228 16.86 21.45 27.28
C ILE A 228 17.26 21.12 28.73
N ARG A 229 18.02 20.03 28.95
CA ARG A 229 18.52 19.68 30.29
C ARG A 229 19.56 20.67 30.79
N GLU A 230 20.48 21.09 29.92
CA GLU A 230 21.49 22.10 30.25
C GLU A 230 20.85 23.43 30.66
N LEU A 231 19.76 23.83 29.99
CA LEU A 231 18.97 24.99 30.41
C LEU A 231 18.32 24.78 31.80
N ASP A 232 17.66 23.64 32.03
CA ASP A 232 17.02 23.35 33.33
C ASP A 232 18.04 23.39 34.48
N ASP A 233 19.21 22.78 34.28
CA ASP A 233 20.30 22.79 35.26
C ASP A 233 20.83 24.20 35.50
N ALA A 234 21.04 25.00 34.45
CA ALA A 234 21.49 26.39 34.58
C ALA A 234 20.49 27.26 35.35
N LEU A 235 19.19 27.13 35.05
CA LEU A 235 18.13 27.88 35.74
C LEU A 235 17.99 27.46 37.21
N ARG A 236 18.11 26.16 37.51
CA ARG A 236 18.10 25.65 38.89
C ARG A 236 19.30 26.14 39.68
N GLN A 237 20.49 26.10 39.10
CA GLN A 237 21.70 26.63 39.73
C GLN A 237 21.59 28.13 40.00
N ALA A 238 21.02 28.89 39.07
CA ALA A 238 20.75 30.32 39.28
C ALA A 238 19.81 30.58 40.48
N GLU A 239 18.74 29.79 40.64
CA GLU A 239 17.84 29.89 41.81
C GLU A 239 18.50 29.46 43.14
N VAL A 240 19.41 28.48 43.12
CA VAL A 240 20.19 28.10 44.30
C VAL A 240 21.13 29.24 44.69
N TYR A 241 21.89 29.76 43.73
CA TYR A 241 22.79 30.89 43.93
C TYR A 241 22.06 32.15 44.43
N ARG A 242 20.87 32.43 43.88
CA ARG A 242 19.99 33.51 44.35
C ARG A 242 19.63 33.35 45.82
N ALA A 243 19.21 32.16 46.23
CA ALA A 243 18.81 31.89 47.61
C ALA A 243 19.98 32.08 48.58
N GLU A 244 21.18 31.62 48.23
CA GLU A 244 22.40 31.79 49.02
C GLU A 244 22.77 33.28 49.20
N ARG A 245 22.75 34.06 48.11
CA ARG A 245 23.05 35.50 48.18
C ARG A 245 22.04 36.29 49.00
N ILE A 246 20.76 36.00 48.82
CA ILE A 246 19.70 36.64 49.60
C ILE A 246 19.85 36.29 51.09
N THR A 247 20.22 35.05 51.42
CA THR A 247 20.48 34.63 52.81
C THR A 247 21.62 35.44 53.44
N PHE A 248 22.70 35.66 52.69
CA PHE A 248 23.81 36.50 53.12
C PHE A 248 23.38 37.95 53.34
N VAL A 249 22.64 38.55 52.40
CA VAL A 249 22.11 39.92 52.51
C VAL A 249 21.18 40.06 53.72
N LEU A 250 20.21 39.15 53.88
CA LEU A 250 19.32 39.17 55.05
C LEU A 250 20.11 39.11 56.37
N SER A 251 21.13 38.25 56.45
CA SER A 251 21.97 38.13 57.66
C SER A 251 22.80 39.39 57.94
N LYS A 252 23.36 40.01 56.90
CA LYS A 252 24.15 41.26 56.98
C LYS A 252 23.29 42.41 57.51
N TYR A 253 22.12 42.66 56.89
CA TYR A 253 21.27 43.77 57.27
C TYR A 253 20.50 43.53 58.57
N THR A 254 20.23 42.29 58.97
CA THR A 254 19.68 41.99 60.30
C THR A 254 20.61 42.52 61.40
N LYS A 255 21.91 42.23 61.31
CA LYS A 255 22.92 42.72 62.27
C LYS A 255 23.00 44.25 62.29
N MET A 256 23.10 44.88 61.11
CA MET A 256 23.19 46.35 61.03
C MET A 256 21.94 47.06 61.57
N LEU A 257 20.75 46.49 61.37
CA LEU A 257 19.50 47.04 61.90
C LEU A 257 19.39 46.87 63.42
N GLU A 258 19.91 45.76 63.97
CA GLU A 258 20.03 45.54 65.42
C GLU A 258 21.02 46.53 66.06
N ASP A 259 22.19 46.73 65.44
CA ASP A 259 23.25 47.64 65.93
C ASP A 259 22.80 49.11 65.98
N THR A 260 21.92 49.52 65.06
CA THR A 260 21.36 50.89 65.01
C THR A 260 20.46 51.17 66.23
N ALA A 261 19.92 50.11 66.86
CA ALA A 261 19.10 50.17 68.08
C ALA A 261 18.01 51.27 68.05
N TYR A 262 17.35 51.42 66.90
CA TYR A 262 16.19 52.30 66.70
C TYR A 262 14.87 51.59 67.06
N HIS A 263 14.76 50.31 66.72
CA HIS A 263 13.67 49.41 67.11
C HIS A 263 14.16 48.34 68.09
N LEU A 264 13.23 47.68 68.80
CA LEU A 264 13.55 46.47 69.55
C LEU A 264 13.97 45.36 68.59
N SER A 265 14.90 44.50 69.03
CA SER A 265 15.35 43.34 68.24
C SER A 265 14.19 42.46 67.76
N SER A 266 13.13 42.31 68.57
CA SER A 266 11.90 41.59 68.17
C SER A 266 11.22 42.18 66.92
N ASP A 267 11.20 43.51 66.79
CA ASP A 267 10.58 44.19 65.66
C ASP A 267 11.47 44.14 64.41
N VAL A 268 12.79 44.21 64.57
CA VAL A 268 13.76 43.99 63.49
C VAL A 268 13.61 42.57 62.93
N HIS A 269 13.56 41.56 63.78
CA HIS A 269 13.34 40.17 63.34
C HIS A 269 11.99 39.97 62.65
N ARG A 270 10.91 40.60 63.14
CA ARG A 270 9.59 40.53 62.50
C ARG A 270 9.59 41.17 61.12
N PHE A 271 10.30 42.28 60.94
CA PHE A 271 10.49 42.92 59.64
C PHE A 271 11.25 41.99 58.67
N VAL A 272 12.42 41.49 59.08
CA VAL A 272 13.25 40.58 58.27
C VAL A 272 12.49 39.31 57.91
N HIS A 273 11.75 38.74 58.86
CA HIS A 273 10.93 37.55 58.61
C HIS A 273 9.87 37.79 57.54
N LYS A 274 9.21 38.96 57.56
CA LYS A 274 8.21 39.32 56.55
C LYS A 274 8.84 39.46 55.16
N GLU A 275 9.99 40.12 55.05
CA GLU A 275 10.72 40.24 53.78
C GLU A 275 11.22 38.87 53.28
N ALA A 276 11.79 38.06 54.17
CA ALA A 276 12.22 36.69 53.85
C ALA A 276 11.06 35.80 53.37
N MET A 277 9.87 35.93 53.99
CA MET A 277 8.68 35.20 53.57
C MET A 277 8.25 35.58 52.15
N MET A 278 8.20 36.87 51.82
CA MET A 278 7.86 37.32 50.46
C MET A 278 8.87 36.82 49.42
N ILE A 279 10.16 36.86 49.76
CA ILE A 279 11.22 36.38 48.86
C ILE A 279 11.15 34.86 48.68
N ASN A 280 10.94 34.10 49.74
CA ASN A 280 10.80 32.64 49.66
C ASN A 280 9.58 32.24 48.80
N GLN A 281 8.47 32.98 48.90
CA GLN A 281 7.32 32.78 48.01
C GLN A 281 7.69 33.00 46.54
N ALA A 282 8.47 34.05 46.24
CA ALA A 282 8.95 34.32 44.89
C ALA A 282 9.90 33.23 44.37
N ILE A 283 10.86 32.77 45.19
CA ILE A 283 11.79 31.67 44.82
C ILE A 283 11.01 30.38 44.55
N LEU A 284 10.02 30.04 45.38
CA LEU A 284 9.19 28.86 45.16
C LEU A 284 8.35 28.97 43.89
N ALA A 285 7.78 30.15 43.62
CA ALA A 285 7.05 30.42 42.39
C ALA A 285 7.95 30.27 41.15
N ASN A 286 9.18 30.78 41.22
CA ASN A 286 10.17 30.65 40.16
C ASN A 286 10.60 29.20 39.94
N ARG A 287 10.92 28.45 41.00
CA ARG A 287 11.24 27.01 40.88
C ARG A 287 10.10 26.23 40.22
N LYS A 288 8.85 26.53 40.60
CA LYS A 288 7.68 25.93 39.95
C LYS A 288 7.59 26.34 38.47
N ALA A 289 7.88 27.59 38.14
CA ALA A 289 7.88 28.07 36.77
C ALA A 289 8.98 27.39 35.92
N ILE A 290 10.20 27.23 36.46
CA ILE A 290 11.31 26.51 35.81
C ILE A 290 10.92 25.05 35.55
N SER A 291 10.39 24.34 36.55
CA SER A 291 9.93 22.96 36.35
C SER A 291 8.81 22.87 35.30
N LYS A 292 7.89 23.83 35.28
CA LYS A 292 6.83 23.88 34.26
C LYS A 292 7.40 24.16 32.87
N LEU A 293 8.37 25.06 32.75
CA LEU A 293 9.05 25.36 31.50
C LEU A 293 9.75 24.11 30.96
N PHE A 294 10.51 23.40 31.79
CA PHE A 294 11.15 22.14 31.41
C PHE A 294 10.14 21.10 30.88
N LEU A 295 9.03 20.92 31.60
CA LEU A 295 7.97 20.00 31.17
C LEU A 295 7.37 20.41 29.82
N ASN A 296 7.04 21.70 29.65
CA ASN A 296 6.48 22.20 28.40
C ASN A 296 7.46 22.06 27.22
N LEU A 297 8.75 22.33 27.44
CA LEU A 297 9.79 22.18 26.42
C LEU A 297 9.97 20.71 26.01
N MET A 298 9.98 19.80 26.99
CA MET A 298 10.06 18.37 26.71
C MET A 298 8.81 17.85 26.00
N GLU A 299 7.63 18.34 26.39
CA GLU A 299 6.38 18.00 25.70
C GLU A 299 6.40 18.47 24.24
N ALA A 300 6.81 19.71 23.99
CA ALA A 300 6.93 20.25 22.63
C ALA A 300 7.95 19.47 21.79
N ASP A 301 9.10 19.10 22.37
CA ASP A 301 10.13 18.27 21.70
C ASP A 301 9.59 16.86 21.38
N LEU A 302 8.84 16.24 22.30
CA LEU A 302 8.20 14.95 22.06
C LEU A 302 7.11 15.00 20.98
N GLN A 303 6.33 16.07 20.94
CA GLN A 303 5.33 16.29 19.89
C GLN A 303 6.00 16.44 18.53
N ARG A 304 7.04 17.29 18.45
CA ARG A 304 7.88 17.45 17.25
C ARG A 304 8.47 16.12 16.79
N ASP A 305 9.04 15.36 17.73
CA ASP A 305 9.59 14.05 17.44
C ASP A 305 8.54 13.12 16.83
N SER A 306 7.36 13.05 17.44
CA SER A 306 6.28 12.19 16.97
C SER A 306 5.84 12.55 15.55
N PHE A 307 5.79 13.85 15.24
CA PHE A 307 5.42 14.37 13.93
C PHE A 307 6.43 13.96 12.86
N TYR A 308 7.73 14.20 13.09
CA TYR A 308 8.75 13.82 12.11
C TYR A 308 8.91 12.31 11.95
N ARG A 309 8.78 11.53 13.03
CA ARG A 309 8.77 10.06 12.94
C ARG A 309 7.62 9.57 12.07
N TYR A 310 6.43 10.14 12.25
CA TYR A 310 5.27 9.81 11.44
C TYR A 310 5.50 10.17 9.97
N GLN A 311 5.95 11.39 9.69
CA GLN A 311 6.25 11.83 8.33
C GLN A 311 7.30 10.94 7.65
N LEU A 312 8.37 10.58 8.35
CA LEU A 312 9.43 9.75 7.76
C LEU A 312 8.95 8.31 7.46
N GLU A 313 8.12 7.72 8.31
CA GLU A 313 7.48 6.43 8.01
C GLU A 313 6.47 6.55 6.86
N GLU A 314 5.65 7.60 6.83
CA GLU A 314 4.73 7.84 5.72
C GLU A 314 5.48 7.97 4.39
N ARG A 315 6.57 8.75 4.36
CA ARG A 315 7.41 8.93 3.17
C ARG A 315 8.10 7.63 2.74
N LYS A 316 8.51 6.81 3.70
CA LYS A 316 9.05 5.48 3.42
C LYS A 316 7.99 4.55 2.81
N GLU A 317 6.75 4.60 3.27
CA GLU A 317 5.66 3.82 2.66
C GLU A 317 5.29 4.32 1.26
N ILE A 318 5.25 5.65 1.04
CA ILE A 318 5.07 6.25 -0.28
C ILE A 318 6.20 5.81 -1.23
N TRP A 319 7.45 5.90 -0.78
CA TRP A 319 8.62 5.42 -1.52
C TRP A 319 8.47 3.96 -1.94
N LYS A 320 8.12 3.07 -0.99
CA LYS A 320 7.86 1.65 -1.30
C LYS A 320 6.78 1.49 -2.36
N ALA A 321 5.69 2.24 -2.28
CA ALA A 321 4.61 2.18 -3.26
C ALA A 321 5.04 2.66 -4.66
N VAL A 322 5.79 3.76 -4.73
CA VAL A 322 6.35 4.31 -5.98
C VAL A 322 7.32 3.30 -6.61
N GLN A 323 8.23 2.72 -5.83
CA GLN A 323 9.18 1.72 -6.33
C GLN A 323 8.48 0.45 -6.83
N LYS A 324 7.47 -0.06 -6.11
CA LYS A 324 6.63 -1.19 -6.57
C LYS A 324 6.00 -0.87 -7.93
N LYS A 325 5.40 0.31 -8.06
CA LYS A 325 4.76 0.75 -9.31
C LYS A 325 5.77 0.87 -10.45
N HIS A 326 6.96 1.40 -10.17
CA HIS A 326 8.04 1.52 -11.15
C HIS A 326 8.49 0.15 -11.67
N ILE A 327 8.75 -0.82 -10.77
CA ILE A 327 9.16 -2.18 -11.16
C ILE A 327 8.08 -2.88 -11.99
N VAL A 328 6.81 -2.77 -11.58
CA VAL A 328 5.68 -3.34 -12.35
C VAL A 328 5.56 -2.71 -13.73
N SER A 329 5.75 -1.38 -13.83
CA SER A 329 5.68 -0.66 -15.12
C SER A 329 6.83 -1.06 -16.04
N SER A 330 8.06 -1.11 -15.50
CA SER A 330 9.24 -1.57 -16.25
C SER A 330 9.09 -3.00 -16.78
N PHE A 331 8.52 -3.91 -15.97
CA PHE A 331 8.25 -5.27 -16.44
C PHE A 331 7.18 -5.30 -17.54
N ARG A 332 6.14 -4.47 -17.43
CA ARG A 332 5.11 -4.35 -18.49
C ARG A 332 5.73 -3.85 -19.80
N GLU A 333 6.55 -2.81 -19.75
CA GLU A 333 7.26 -2.28 -20.91
C GLU A 333 8.17 -3.34 -21.55
N PHE A 334 8.85 -4.15 -20.73
CA PHE A 334 9.62 -5.29 -21.20
C PHE A 334 8.75 -6.33 -21.93
N MET A 335 7.59 -6.69 -21.37
CA MET A 335 6.65 -7.63 -21.98
C MET A 335 6.04 -7.09 -23.29
N GLU A 336 5.85 -5.77 -23.40
CA GLU A 336 5.34 -5.10 -24.61
C GLU A 336 6.42 -4.89 -25.68
N SER A 337 7.68 -5.16 -25.36
CA SER A 337 8.78 -5.01 -26.31
C SER A 337 8.63 -5.93 -27.52
N GLU A 338 9.04 -5.44 -28.70
CA GLU A 338 8.94 -6.18 -29.96
C GLU A 338 9.71 -7.51 -29.91
N ARG A 339 10.83 -7.55 -29.19
CA ARG A 339 11.64 -8.76 -28.99
C ARG A 339 10.85 -9.91 -28.35
N ILE A 340 9.94 -9.59 -27.43
CA ILE A 340 9.14 -10.57 -26.70
C ILE A 340 7.85 -10.88 -27.45
N GLN A 341 7.16 -9.87 -27.98
CA GLN A 341 5.90 -10.06 -28.70
C GLN A 341 6.08 -10.76 -30.05
N ASN A 342 7.13 -10.39 -30.80
CA ASN A 342 7.44 -10.92 -32.13
C ASN A 342 8.93 -11.32 -32.21
N PRO A 343 9.31 -12.49 -31.65
CA PRO A 343 10.71 -12.89 -31.59
C PRO A 343 11.33 -13.09 -32.97
N SER A 344 12.40 -12.34 -33.28
CA SER A 344 13.10 -12.43 -34.57
C SER A 344 13.71 -13.81 -34.81
N SER A 345 14.13 -14.52 -33.75
CA SER A 345 14.63 -15.90 -33.82
C SER A 345 13.59 -16.87 -34.38
N VAL A 346 12.31 -16.67 -34.06
CA VAL A 346 11.22 -17.49 -34.61
C VAL A 346 11.03 -17.19 -36.09
N ASN A 347 11.05 -15.91 -36.49
CA ASN A 347 10.92 -15.54 -37.89
C ASN A 347 12.03 -16.16 -38.75
N VAL A 348 13.26 -16.21 -38.25
CA VAL A 348 14.38 -16.88 -38.96
C VAL A 348 14.12 -18.37 -39.16
N GLU A 349 13.61 -19.08 -38.15
CA GLU A 349 13.29 -20.51 -38.28
C GLU A 349 12.10 -20.75 -39.23
N VAL A 350 11.09 -19.88 -39.21
CA VAL A 350 9.96 -19.95 -40.13
C VAL A 350 10.41 -19.71 -41.57
N GLU A 351 11.23 -18.70 -41.84
CA GLU A 351 11.75 -18.44 -43.18
C GLU A 351 12.65 -19.58 -43.69
N SER A 352 13.50 -20.12 -42.82
CA SER A 352 14.32 -21.31 -43.11
C SER A 352 13.44 -22.51 -43.48
N MET A 353 12.37 -22.76 -42.70
CA MET A 353 11.40 -23.82 -42.99
C MET A 353 10.73 -23.61 -44.36
N LEU A 354 10.31 -22.39 -44.69
CA LEU A 354 9.66 -22.08 -45.96
C LEU A 354 10.59 -22.25 -47.17
N GLU A 355 11.87 -21.90 -47.05
CA GLU A 355 12.86 -22.12 -48.10
C GLU A 355 13.09 -23.61 -48.35
N ASP A 356 13.30 -24.38 -47.29
CA ASP A 356 13.49 -25.83 -47.39
C ASP A 356 12.23 -26.53 -47.94
N GLN A 357 11.03 -26.14 -47.48
CA GLN A 357 9.76 -26.64 -48.01
C GLN A 357 9.62 -26.35 -49.51
N ARG A 358 9.99 -25.16 -49.97
CA ARG A 358 9.98 -24.83 -51.40
C ARG A 358 10.92 -25.73 -52.19
N SER A 359 12.12 -25.98 -51.69
CA SER A 359 13.08 -26.88 -52.34
C SER A 359 12.58 -28.33 -52.43
N LEU A 360 11.91 -28.84 -51.38
CA LEU A 360 11.36 -30.18 -51.35
C LEU A 360 10.09 -30.30 -52.21
N ALA A 361 9.24 -29.28 -52.20
CA ALA A 361 8.06 -29.20 -53.06
C ALA A 361 8.44 -29.17 -54.54
N GLN A 362 9.51 -28.45 -54.89
CA GLN A 362 10.05 -28.46 -56.25
C GLN A 362 10.49 -29.87 -56.67
N LYS A 363 11.26 -30.57 -55.83
CA LYS A 363 11.66 -31.96 -56.09
C LYS A 363 10.46 -32.90 -56.24
N ARG A 364 9.42 -32.71 -55.42
CA ARG A 364 8.14 -33.44 -55.56
C ARG A 364 7.51 -33.20 -56.91
N ASN A 365 7.42 -31.94 -57.33
CA ASN A 365 6.80 -31.56 -58.60
C ASN A 365 7.59 -32.11 -59.80
N GLU A 366 8.92 -32.05 -59.76
CA GLU A 366 9.79 -32.66 -60.77
C GLU A 366 9.57 -34.19 -60.86
N HIS A 367 9.46 -34.88 -59.72
CA HIS A 367 9.16 -36.31 -59.67
C HIS A 367 7.76 -36.63 -60.19
N LEU A 368 6.76 -35.80 -59.89
CA LEU A 368 5.41 -35.92 -60.44
C LEU A 368 5.39 -35.68 -61.96
N LEU A 369 6.18 -34.73 -62.47
CA LEU A 369 6.29 -34.48 -63.91
C LEU A 369 7.00 -35.62 -64.66
N SER A 370 7.91 -36.34 -63.98
CA SER A 370 8.57 -37.52 -64.54
C SER A 370 7.58 -38.64 -64.91
N LEU A 371 6.41 -38.69 -64.28
CA LEU A 371 5.32 -39.59 -64.64
C LEU A 371 4.85 -39.40 -66.10
N GLY A 372 4.97 -38.19 -66.64
CA GLY A 372 4.62 -37.89 -68.03
C GLY A 372 5.55 -38.53 -69.06
N SER A 373 6.80 -38.85 -68.70
CA SER A 373 7.73 -39.57 -69.58
C SER A 373 7.45 -41.07 -69.65
N LEU A 374 6.63 -41.60 -68.73
CA LEU A 374 6.16 -42.99 -68.71
C LEU A 374 5.00 -43.24 -69.71
N LEU A 375 4.73 -42.29 -70.62
CA LEU A 375 3.77 -42.40 -71.72
C LEU A 375 4.48 -42.37 -73.08
N PRO A 376 4.14 -43.26 -74.05
CA PRO A 376 3.10 -44.27 -74.02
C PRO A 376 3.51 -45.51 -73.20
N LEU A 377 2.56 -46.09 -72.44
CA LEU A 377 2.73 -47.20 -71.48
C LEU A 377 3.41 -48.45 -72.11
N LYS A 378 4.73 -48.42 -72.27
CA LYS A 378 5.57 -49.61 -72.49
C LYS A 378 6.20 -50.11 -71.19
N HIS A 379 5.86 -49.44 -70.10
CA HIS A 379 6.46 -49.57 -68.78
C HIS A 379 5.84 -50.74 -68.01
N THR A 380 6.66 -51.35 -67.17
CA THR A 380 6.22 -52.50 -66.37
C THR A 380 5.56 -52.05 -65.08
N LYS A 381 4.71 -52.89 -64.50
CA LYS A 381 4.11 -52.68 -63.17
C LYS A 381 5.17 -52.40 -62.08
N ALA A 382 6.37 -52.96 -62.22
CA ALA A 382 7.48 -52.72 -61.29
C ALA A 382 7.98 -51.26 -61.31
N GLU A 383 8.06 -50.65 -62.49
CA GLU A 383 8.53 -49.26 -62.65
C GLU A 383 7.55 -48.25 -62.05
N ILE A 384 6.24 -48.48 -62.17
CA ILE A 384 5.22 -47.62 -61.53
C ILE A 384 5.22 -47.77 -60.01
N ASN A 385 5.46 -48.99 -59.50
CA ASN A 385 5.58 -49.23 -58.07
C ASN A 385 6.82 -48.52 -57.50
N GLU A 386 7.97 -48.65 -58.16
CA GLU A 386 9.21 -47.97 -57.75
C GLU A 386 9.05 -46.44 -57.76
N TRP A 387 8.40 -45.89 -58.79
CA TRP A 387 8.07 -44.47 -58.85
C TRP A 387 7.19 -44.01 -57.68
N TYR A 388 6.17 -44.81 -57.32
CA TYR A 388 5.26 -44.51 -56.22
C TYR A 388 5.96 -44.60 -54.86
N GLU A 389 6.79 -45.63 -54.63
CA GLU A 389 7.58 -45.74 -53.39
C GLU A 389 8.53 -44.55 -53.23
N ALA A 390 9.17 -44.09 -54.31
CA ALA A 390 10.00 -42.88 -54.28
C ALA A 390 9.20 -41.61 -53.96
N LEU A 391 7.96 -41.50 -54.44
CA LEU A 391 7.05 -40.39 -54.11
C LEU A 391 6.63 -40.42 -52.63
N VAL A 392 6.29 -41.61 -52.12
CA VAL A 392 5.95 -41.82 -50.70
C VAL A 392 7.13 -41.44 -49.81
N GLU A 393 8.33 -41.88 -50.16
CA GLU A 393 9.55 -41.53 -49.41
C GLU A 393 9.82 -40.01 -49.42
N LEU A 394 9.59 -39.35 -50.55
CA LEU A 394 9.73 -37.89 -50.64
C LEU A 394 8.69 -37.16 -49.77
N ASN A 395 7.44 -37.63 -49.72
CA ASN A 395 6.42 -37.09 -48.82
C ASN A 395 6.77 -37.30 -47.34
N LYS A 396 7.30 -38.48 -46.97
CA LYS A 396 7.81 -38.74 -45.61
C LYS A 396 8.95 -37.80 -45.24
N ARG A 397 9.85 -37.50 -46.18
CA ARG A 397 10.94 -36.55 -45.97
C ARG A 397 10.44 -35.12 -45.74
N ILE A 398 9.41 -34.69 -46.46
CA ILE A 398 8.74 -33.39 -46.23
C ILE A 398 8.13 -33.35 -44.82
N ASP A 399 7.39 -34.40 -44.46
CA ASP A 399 6.76 -34.48 -43.13
C ASP A 399 7.79 -34.47 -41.99
N THR A 400 8.85 -35.27 -42.13
CA THR A 400 9.96 -35.29 -41.16
C THR A 400 10.62 -33.91 -41.00
N HIS A 401 10.84 -33.20 -42.11
CA HIS A 401 11.40 -31.85 -42.08
C HIS A 401 10.44 -30.85 -41.40
N ASN A 402 9.14 -30.94 -41.67
CA ASN A 402 8.12 -30.10 -41.04
C ASN A 402 8.10 -30.31 -39.52
N VAL A 403 8.08 -31.56 -39.06
CA VAL A 403 8.13 -31.90 -37.62
C VAL A 403 9.41 -31.37 -36.96
N GLN A 404 10.57 -31.51 -37.61
CA GLN A 404 11.83 -30.98 -37.10
C GLN A 404 11.83 -29.45 -37.02
N SER A 405 11.26 -28.78 -38.02
CA SER A 405 11.16 -27.32 -38.06
C SER A 405 10.19 -26.79 -37.00
N MET A 406 9.04 -27.45 -36.81
CA MET A 406 8.10 -27.18 -35.72
C MET A 406 8.75 -27.31 -34.35
N MET A 407 9.57 -28.34 -34.14
CA MET A 407 10.33 -28.51 -32.90
C MET A 407 11.31 -27.34 -32.66
N ARG A 408 12.03 -26.88 -33.69
CA ARG A 408 12.92 -25.71 -33.56
C ARG A 408 12.15 -24.44 -33.23
N ILE A 409 11.02 -24.20 -33.89
CA ILE A 409 10.16 -23.04 -33.62
C ILE A 409 9.63 -23.07 -32.17
N ARG A 410 9.13 -24.23 -31.70
CA ARG A 410 8.70 -24.43 -30.30
C ARG A 410 9.82 -24.08 -29.31
N LEU A 411 11.03 -24.58 -29.57
CA LEU A 411 12.20 -24.30 -28.74
C LEU A 411 12.54 -22.80 -28.70
N GLN A 412 12.39 -22.07 -29.81
CA GLN A 412 12.63 -20.61 -29.81
C GLN A 412 11.59 -19.86 -28.98
N TYR A 413 10.30 -20.23 -29.06
CA TYR A 413 9.28 -19.65 -28.19
C TYR A 413 9.52 -19.98 -26.71
N GLU A 414 9.93 -21.21 -26.40
CA GLU A 414 10.26 -21.63 -25.03
C GLU A 414 11.42 -20.80 -24.44
N LYS A 415 12.46 -20.52 -25.24
CA LYS A 415 13.56 -19.63 -24.81
C LYS A 415 13.07 -18.23 -24.45
N VAL A 416 12.11 -17.68 -25.20
CA VAL A 416 11.53 -16.36 -24.90
C VAL A 416 10.73 -16.40 -23.60
N CYS A 417 9.93 -17.45 -23.39
CA CYS A 417 9.23 -17.65 -22.12
C CYS A 417 10.20 -17.77 -20.94
N GLN A 418 11.31 -18.48 -21.12
CA GLN A 418 12.36 -18.61 -20.12
C GLN A 418 13.02 -17.26 -19.79
N GLU A 419 13.34 -16.44 -20.80
CA GLU A 419 13.83 -15.07 -20.60
C GLU A 419 12.85 -14.22 -19.78
N CYS A 420 11.54 -14.36 -20.04
CA CYS A 420 10.51 -13.67 -19.26
C CYS A 420 10.47 -14.13 -17.80
N LEU A 421 10.64 -15.43 -17.54
CA LEU A 421 10.70 -15.99 -16.18
C LEU A 421 11.96 -15.52 -15.43
N GLU A 422 13.10 -15.45 -16.11
CA GLU A 422 14.34 -14.90 -15.56
C GLU A 422 14.18 -13.43 -15.17
N LYS A 423 13.60 -12.61 -16.06
CA LYS A 423 13.31 -11.21 -15.76
C LYS A 423 12.33 -11.06 -14.59
N LEU A 424 11.34 -11.94 -14.49
CA LEU A 424 10.42 -11.99 -13.34
C LEU A 424 11.18 -12.28 -12.04
N GLN A 425 12.11 -13.24 -12.03
CA GLN A 425 12.91 -13.53 -10.83
C GLN A 425 13.82 -12.35 -10.48
N GLU A 426 14.42 -11.68 -11.46
CA GLU A 426 15.19 -10.45 -11.24
C GLU A 426 14.32 -9.36 -10.59
N CYS A 427 13.11 -9.12 -11.11
CA CYS A 427 12.17 -8.18 -10.50
C CYS A 427 11.77 -8.58 -9.07
N LYS A 428 11.55 -9.88 -8.82
CA LYS A 428 11.25 -10.41 -7.46
C LYS A 428 12.43 -10.17 -6.52
N GLN A 429 13.65 -10.44 -6.97
CA GLN A 429 14.86 -10.26 -6.18
C GLN A 429 15.10 -8.77 -5.89
N ASN A 430 14.94 -7.90 -6.89
CA ASN A 430 15.04 -6.45 -6.72
C ASN A 430 14.05 -5.91 -5.67
N LEU A 431 12.82 -6.42 -5.62
CA LEU A 431 11.84 -6.04 -4.59
C LEU A 431 12.27 -6.44 -3.17
N ILE A 432 12.99 -7.55 -3.04
CA ILE A 432 13.45 -8.10 -1.76
C ILE A 432 14.74 -7.41 -1.30
N ASP A 433 15.73 -7.28 -2.19
CA ASP A 433 17.04 -6.69 -1.90
C ASP A 433 16.93 -5.21 -1.52
N LEU A 434 16.04 -4.48 -2.19
CA LEU A 434 15.72 -3.10 -1.84
C LEU A 434 14.90 -2.97 -0.55
N LYS A 435 14.57 -4.10 0.13
CA LYS A 435 13.72 -4.16 1.34
C LYS A 435 12.35 -3.48 1.16
N ILE A 436 11.82 -3.46 -0.07
CA ILE A 436 10.53 -2.83 -0.40
C ILE A 436 9.36 -3.71 0.05
N CYS A 437 9.53 -5.02 -0.08
CA CYS A 437 8.53 -6.04 0.26
C CYS A 437 9.14 -7.16 1.09
N THR A 438 8.31 -7.79 1.92
CA THR A 438 8.63 -9.14 2.42
C THR A 438 8.55 -10.17 1.28
N PRO A 439 9.23 -11.33 1.37
CA PRO A 439 9.15 -12.35 0.32
C PRO A 439 7.71 -12.80 0.02
N LYS A 440 6.85 -12.85 1.03
CA LYS A 440 5.41 -13.17 0.88
C LYS A 440 4.62 -12.09 0.13
N GLU A 441 4.93 -10.82 0.36
CA GLU A 441 4.31 -9.70 -0.35
C GLU A 441 4.78 -9.62 -1.79
N ALA A 442 6.06 -9.90 -2.05
CA ALA A 442 6.59 -9.99 -3.40
C ALA A 442 5.83 -11.04 -4.21
N GLU A 443 5.55 -12.22 -3.63
CA GLU A 443 4.74 -13.26 -4.29
C GLU A 443 3.32 -12.80 -4.61
N LYS A 444 2.68 -12.05 -3.70
CA LYS A 444 1.35 -11.47 -3.95
C LYS A 444 1.33 -10.43 -5.08
N ILE A 445 2.44 -9.74 -5.32
CA ILE A 445 2.57 -8.78 -6.43
C ILE A 445 2.86 -9.51 -7.75
N VAL A 446 3.73 -10.52 -7.70
CA VAL A 446 4.19 -11.28 -8.86
C VAL A 446 3.06 -12.13 -9.46
N ASN A 447 2.26 -12.82 -8.64
CA ASN A 447 1.18 -13.71 -9.08
C ASN A 447 0.14 -13.05 -10.01
N PRO A 448 -0.55 -11.96 -9.62
CA PRO A 448 -1.55 -11.34 -10.48
C PRO A 448 -0.95 -10.50 -11.60
N ASN A 449 0.18 -9.81 -11.37
CA ASN A 449 0.67 -8.82 -12.33
C ASN A 449 1.63 -9.40 -13.37
N PHE A 450 2.47 -10.39 -13.01
CA PHE A 450 3.56 -10.87 -13.85
C PHE A 450 3.18 -12.21 -14.50
N TYR A 451 2.82 -13.21 -13.70
CA TYR A 451 2.47 -14.54 -14.23
C TYR A 451 1.26 -14.50 -15.16
N GLN A 452 0.28 -13.63 -14.94
CA GLN A 452 -0.84 -13.47 -15.88
C GLN A 452 -0.39 -12.94 -17.25
N LEU A 453 0.60 -12.05 -17.30
CA LEU A 453 1.12 -11.53 -18.57
C LEU A 453 1.93 -12.61 -19.30
N ILE A 454 2.80 -13.32 -18.59
CA ILE A 454 3.57 -14.44 -19.16
C ILE A 454 2.62 -15.55 -19.65
N GLY A 455 1.61 -15.92 -18.87
CA GLY A 455 0.63 -16.93 -19.27
C GLY A 455 -0.18 -16.55 -20.52
N LYS A 456 -0.54 -15.27 -20.67
CA LYS A 456 -1.18 -14.76 -21.89
C LYS A 456 -0.25 -14.86 -23.10
N LEU A 457 1.03 -14.51 -22.95
CA LEU A 457 2.01 -14.62 -24.02
C LEU A 457 2.23 -16.08 -24.43
N GLN A 458 2.39 -16.97 -23.46
CA GLN A 458 2.55 -18.40 -23.70
C GLN A 458 1.35 -18.98 -24.46
N LEU A 459 0.12 -18.66 -24.02
CA LEU A 459 -1.10 -19.10 -24.71
C LEU A 459 -1.14 -18.61 -26.17
N GLN A 460 -0.71 -17.38 -26.44
CA GLN A 460 -0.63 -16.88 -27.81
C GLN A 460 0.36 -17.66 -28.67
N PHE A 461 1.50 -18.07 -28.12
CA PHE A 461 2.48 -18.90 -28.83
C PHE A 461 1.95 -20.32 -29.08
N GLU A 462 1.32 -20.93 -28.08
CA GLU A 462 0.68 -22.25 -28.20
C GLU A 462 -0.38 -22.25 -29.31
N ILE A 463 -1.29 -21.27 -29.31
CA ILE A 463 -2.32 -21.16 -30.37
C ILE A 463 -1.69 -21.05 -31.77
N LYS A 464 -0.61 -20.28 -31.92
CA LYS A 464 0.09 -20.14 -33.21
C LYS A 464 0.71 -21.47 -33.65
N ILE A 465 1.39 -22.15 -32.74
CA ILE A 465 2.04 -23.45 -32.99
C ILE A 465 1.00 -24.52 -33.33
N ASP A 466 -0.08 -24.62 -32.54
CA ASP A 466 -1.13 -25.62 -32.73
C ASP A 466 -1.83 -25.45 -34.08
N LYS A 467 -2.05 -24.19 -34.49
CA LYS A 467 -2.60 -23.90 -35.82
C LYS A 467 -1.66 -24.38 -36.93
N MET A 468 -0.37 -24.08 -36.83
CA MET A 468 0.62 -24.53 -37.82
C MET A 468 0.69 -26.06 -37.88
N ASP A 469 0.65 -26.74 -36.73
CA ASP A 469 0.66 -28.20 -36.63
C ASP A 469 -0.57 -28.82 -37.30
N ALA A 470 -1.76 -28.29 -37.01
CA ALA A 470 -3.01 -28.73 -37.62
C ALA A 470 -3.05 -28.53 -39.15
N ASP A 471 -2.56 -27.39 -39.63
CA ASP A 471 -2.47 -27.10 -41.07
C ASP A 471 -1.51 -28.08 -41.77
N LEU A 472 -0.36 -28.39 -41.15
CA LEU A 472 0.61 -29.37 -41.68
C LEU A 472 0.05 -30.79 -41.67
N GLU A 473 -0.60 -31.23 -40.59
CA GLU A 473 -1.23 -32.55 -40.51
C GLU A 473 -2.31 -32.74 -41.59
N HIS A 474 -3.11 -31.69 -41.81
CA HIS A 474 -4.12 -31.68 -42.87
C HIS A 474 -3.49 -31.81 -44.27
N LEU A 475 -2.39 -31.08 -44.53
CA LEU A 475 -1.66 -31.17 -45.80
C LEU A 475 -1.08 -32.56 -46.04
N VAL A 476 -0.51 -33.20 -45.01
CA VAL A 476 0.01 -34.57 -45.09
C VAL A 476 -1.10 -35.54 -45.49
N LYS A 477 -2.26 -35.50 -44.80
CA LYS A 477 -3.42 -36.35 -45.09
C LYS A 477 -3.91 -36.19 -46.54
N ILE A 478 -4.09 -34.95 -47.00
CA ILE A 478 -4.52 -34.68 -48.38
C ILE A 478 -3.49 -35.21 -49.39
N SER A 479 -2.21 -34.96 -49.13
CA SER A 479 -1.14 -35.39 -50.04
C SER A 479 -1.09 -36.91 -50.18
N GLU A 480 -1.26 -37.65 -49.08
CA GLU A 480 -1.27 -39.11 -49.07
C GLU A 480 -2.44 -39.67 -49.87
N ILE A 481 -3.65 -39.13 -49.66
CA ILE A 481 -4.86 -39.53 -50.40
C ILE A 481 -4.68 -39.28 -51.89
N ASN A 482 -4.19 -38.10 -52.27
CA ASN A 482 -4.00 -37.74 -53.68
C ASN A 482 -2.95 -38.63 -54.36
N CYS A 483 -1.83 -38.90 -53.69
CA CYS A 483 -0.80 -39.79 -54.23
C CYS A 483 -1.32 -41.22 -54.41
N ARG A 484 -2.12 -41.71 -53.46
CA ARG A 484 -2.74 -43.04 -53.51
C ARG A 484 -3.74 -43.15 -54.67
N HIS A 485 -4.59 -42.16 -54.86
CA HIS A 485 -5.54 -42.12 -55.99
C HIS A 485 -4.81 -42.07 -57.33
N LEU A 486 -3.74 -41.28 -57.43
CA LEU A 486 -2.92 -41.20 -58.63
C LEU A 486 -2.28 -42.56 -58.95
N TYR A 487 -1.70 -43.21 -57.95
CA TYR A 487 -1.14 -44.56 -58.10
C TYR A 487 -2.19 -45.58 -58.54
N GLN A 488 -3.37 -45.60 -57.90
CA GLN A 488 -4.46 -46.50 -58.27
C GLN A 488 -4.89 -46.31 -59.73
N TYR A 489 -5.01 -45.06 -60.17
CA TYR A 489 -5.34 -44.74 -61.55
C TYR A 489 -4.35 -45.35 -62.54
N PHE A 490 -3.04 -45.25 -62.28
CA PHE A 490 -2.02 -45.84 -63.15
C PHE A 490 -2.02 -47.38 -63.11
N GLN A 491 -2.29 -47.98 -61.95
CA GLN A 491 -2.45 -49.44 -61.85
C GLN A 491 -3.65 -49.93 -62.68
N ASP A 492 -4.77 -49.22 -62.65
CA ASP A 492 -5.97 -49.57 -63.41
C ASP A 492 -5.71 -49.43 -64.93
N VAL A 493 -5.02 -48.36 -65.34
CA VAL A 493 -4.63 -48.13 -66.74
C VAL A 493 -3.66 -49.21 -67.23
N LEU A 494 -2.67 -49.60 -66.44
CA LEU A 494 -1.77 -50.71 -66.77
C LEU A 494 -2.53 -52.03 -66.92
N ALA A 495 -3.45 -52.35 -66.01
CA ALA A 495 -4.24 -53.58 -66.10
C ALA A 495 -5.08 -53.64 -67.40
N ILE A 496 -5.67 -52.52 -67.80
CA ILE A 496 -6.38 -52.41 -69.08
C ILE A 496 -5.42 -52.57 -70.26
N PHE A 497 -4.25 -51.94 -70.21
CA PHE A 497 -3.24 -52.03 -71.26
C PHE A 497 -2.72 -53.46 -71.44
N ASP A 498 -2.38 -54.14 -70.35
CA ASP A 498 -1.93 -55.53 -70.34
C ASP A 498 -3.00 -56.46 -70.96
N PHE A 499 -4.27 -56.27 -70.59
CA PHE A 499 -5.39 -57.02 -71.16
C PHE A 499 -5.49 -56.80 -72.68
N HIS A 500 -5.37 -55.54 -73.14
CA HIS A 500 -5.38 -55.22 -74.57
C HIS A 500 -4.18 -55.81 -75.30
N GLN A 501 -2.97 -55.74 -74.73
CA GLN A 501 -1.76 -56.29 -75.32
C GLN A 501 -1.83 -57.81 -75.45
N GLN A 502 -2.38 -58.51 -74.44
CA GLN A 502 -2.65 -59.95 -74.50
C GLN A 502 -3.64 -60.29 -75.62
N LYS A 503 -4.75 -59.54 -75.72
CA LYS A 503 -5.76 -59.74 -76.76
C LYS A 503 -5.21 -59.48 -78.17
N LEU A 504 -4.41 -58.43 -78.34
CA LEU A 504 -3.73 -58.12 -79.59
C LEU A 504 -2.73 -59.23 -79.96
N SER A 505 -1.93 -59.71 -79.01
CA SER A 505 -1.01 -60.83 -79.23
C SER A 505 -1.76 -62.11 -79.62
N GLN A 506 -2.92 -62.37 -79.02
CA GLN A 506 -3.77 -63.50 -79.39
C GLN A 506 -4.33 -63.36 -80.81
N GLN A 507 -4.78 -62.16 -81.19
CA GLN A 507 -5.25 -61.87 -82.55
C GLN A 507 -4.11 -61.99 -83.58
N ASP A 508 -2.92 -61.49 -83.27
CA ASP A 508 -1.74 -61.60 -84.13
C ASP A 508 -1.30 -63.06 -84.30
N ASN A 509 -1.27 -63.84 -83.22
CA ASN A 509 -1.03 -65.28 -83.27
C ASN A 509 -2.08 -66.03 -84.11
N ASN A 510 -3.35 -65.66 -84.01
CA ASN A 510 -4.43 -66.23 -84.81
C ASN A 510 -4.28 -65.87 -86.29
N LEU A 511 -3.92 -64.62 -86.60
CA LEU A 511 -3.65 -64.15 -87.94
C LEU A 511 -2.44 -64.89 -88.54
N GLN A 512 -1.36 -65.02 -87.77
CA GLN A 512 -0.14 -65.73 -88.18
C GLN A 512 -0.43 -67.22 -88.45
N LYS A 513 -1.28 -67.86 -87.63
CA LYS A 513 -1.78 -69.22 -87.91
C LYS A 513 -2.57 -69.27 -89.22
N ALA A 514 -3.52 -68.37 -89.43
CA ALA A 514 -4.32 -68.32 -90.66
C ALA A 514 -3.46 -68.07 -91.92
N LEU A 515 -2.41 -67.24 -91.79
CA LEU A 515 -1.46 -66.91 -92.85
C LEU A 515 -0.57 -68.13 -93.16
N ASN A 516 -0.08 -68.82 -92.13
CA ASN A 516 0.64 -70.08 -92.27
C ASN A 516 -0.22 -71.19 -92.90
N ASP A 517 -1.49 -71.31 -92.49
CA ASP A 517 -2.43 -72.26 -93.08
C ASP A 517 -2.67 -71.95 -94.57
N CYS A 518 -2.80 -70.67 -94.94
CA CYS A 518 -2.87 -70.25 -96.35
C CYS A 518 -1.58 -70.59 -97.10
N ARG A 519 -0.41 -70.38 -96.49
CA ARG A 519 0.89 -70.72 -97.09
C ARG A 519 1.01 -72.22 -97.33
N VAL A 520 0.65 -73.05 -96.34
CA VAL A 520 0.66 -74.52 -96.45
C VAL A 520 -0.33 -75.01 -97.51
N LYS A 521 -1.55 -74.44 -97.56
CA LYS A 521 -2.52 -74.74 -98.63
C LYS A 521 -1.97 -74.41 -100.02
N HIS A 522 -1.32 -73.27 -100.19
CA HIS A 522 -0.70 -72.86 -101.44
C HIS A 522 0.47 -73.78 -101.84
N GLU A 523 1.33 -74.16 -100.89
CA GLU A 523 2.41 -75.13 -101.13
C GLU A 523 1.88 -76.52 -101.50
N ASN A 524 0.82 -77.00 -100.83
CA ASN A 524 0.17 -78.27 -101.16
C ASN A 524 -0.49 -78.23 -102.55
N MET A 525 -1.15 -77.13 -102.92
CA MET A 525 -1.68 -76.93 -104.28
C MET A 525 -0.57 -76.94 -105.34
N ASN A 526 0.60 -76.37 -105.04
CA ASN A 526 1.76 -76.40 -105.94
C ASN A 526 2.38 -77.80 -106.05
N LYS A 527 2.39 -78.60 -104.97
CA LYS A 527 2.83 -80.01 -104.99
C LYS A 527 1.88 -80.90 -105.80
N VAL A 528 0.56 -80.68 -105.72
CA VAL A 528 -0.44 -81.40 -106.54
C VAL A 528 -0.30 -81.07 -108.04
N ARG A 529 0.10 -79.84 -108.39
CA ARG A 529 0.42 -79.48 -109.79
C ARG A 529 1.68 -80.15 -110.34
N ALA A 530 2.61 -80.59 -109.49
CA ALA A 530 3.87 -81.21 -109.90
C ALA A 530 3.79 -82.74 -110.07
N LEU A 531 2.67 -83.39 -109.68
CA LEU A 531 2.53 -84.86 -109.63
C LEU A 531 1.58 -85.46 -110.68
N VAL A 532 1.17 -84.70 -111.71
CA VAL A 532 0.41 -85.26 -112.86
C VAL A 532 1.33 -85.40 -114.09
N PRO A 533 1.63 -86.62 -114.57
CA PRO A 533 2.48 -86.86 -115.74
C PRO A 533 1.75 -86.75 -117.08
N VAL A 534 2.55 -86.41 -118.10
CA VAL A 534 2.42 -86.79 -119.52
C VAL A 534 1.43 -86.00 -120.40
N TRP A 535 2.03 -85.11 -121.20
CA TRP A 535 2.02 -85.09 -122.67
C TRP A 535 0.73 -85.53 -123.38
N GLY A 536 0.24 -84.65 -124.25
CA GLY A 536 -0.76 -85.01 -125.25
C GLY A 536 -0.64 -84.10 -126.46
N TRP A 537 0.32 -84.43 -127.32
CA TRP A 537 0.38 -84.03 -128.73
C TRP A 537 -1.01 -83.99 -129.35
N VAL A 538 -1.34 -82.96 -130.13
CA VAL A 538 -2.00 -83.15 -131.44
C VAL A 538 -1.66 -81.95 -132.35
N ARG A 539 -0.63 -82.12 -133.20
CA ARG A 539 -0.72 -81.72 -134.61
C ARG A 539 -1.93 -82.49 -135.15
N LEU A 540 -2.94 -81.79 -135.70
CA LEU A 540 -4.05 -82.34 -136.51
C LEU A 540 -3.67 -83.72 -137.07
N SER A 541 -4.06 -84.84 -136.48
CA SER A 541 -5.39 -85.44 -136.40
C SER A 541 -6.37 -84.90 -135.34
N GLY A 542 -7.46 -84.25 -135.79
CA GLY A 542 -8.77 -84.34 -135.12
C GLY A 542 -9.10 -83.33 -134.01
N ARG A 543 -9.85 -82.28 -134.41
CA ARG A 543 -10.86 -81.51 -133.64
C ARG A 543 -10.48 -80.82 -132.32
N LYS A 544 -10.54 -79.48 -132.41
CA LYS A 544 -11.09 -78.52 -131.42
C LYS A 544 -10.33 -78.37 -130.10
N HIS A 545 -9.60 -77.26 -129.93
CA HIS A 545 -9.84 -76.21 -128.91
C HIS A 545 -8.61 -75.28 -128.76
N CYS A 546 -8.73 -74.05 -129.27
CA CYS A 546 -7.92 -72.91 -128.82
C CYS A 546 -8.78 -71.63 -128.90
N LYS A 547 -9.82 -71.57 -128.05
CA LYS A 547 -10.66 -70.38 -127.86
C LYS A 547 -10.68 -69.91 -126.39
N LEU A 548 -9.68 -70.31 -125.59
CA LEU A 548 -9.68 -70.09 -124.12
C LEU A 548 -8.40 -69.48 -123.54
N LEU A 549 -7.56 -68.82 -124.34
CA LEU A 549 -6.36 -68.11 -123.84
C LEU A 549 -6.50 -66.57 -123.79
N LEU A 550 -7.65 -66.02 -124.19
CA LEU A 550 -7.95 -64.58 -124.08
C LEU A 550 -8.95 -64.20 -122.96
N LEU A 551 -9.52 -65.17 -122.24
CA LEU A 551 -10.50 -64.92 -121.16
C LEU A 551 -9.93 -65.08 -119.73
N PHE A 552 -8.69 -65.54 -119.57
CA PHE A 552 -8.08 -65.71 -118.24
C PHE A 552 -7.27 -64.50 -117.77
N PHE A 553 -6.91 -63.57 -118.66
CA PHE A 553 -6.15 -62.36 -118.32
C PHE A 553 -7.01 -61.15 -117.87
N CYS A 554 -8.35 -61.24 -117.93
CA CYS A 554 -9.25 -60.15 -117.53
C CYS A 554 -9.94 -60.31 -116.16
N LYS A 555 -9.64 -61.37 -115.39
CA LYS A 555 -10.29 -61.61 -114.08
C LYS A 555 -9.38 -61.42 -112.86
N HIS A 556 -8.06 -61.33 -113.04
CA HIS A 556 -7.10 -61.12 -111.94
C HIS A 556 -6.70 -59.66 -111.69
N TYR A 557 -7.09 -58.71 -112.56
CA TYR A 557 -6.86 -57.26 -112.35
C TYR A 557 -8.01 -56.52 -111.66
N ARG A 558 -9.09 -57.24 -111.25
CA ARG A 558 -10.27 -56.65 -110.59
C ARG A 558 -10.31 -56.82 -109.07
N ILE A 559 -9.35 -57.54 -108.48
CA ILE A 559 -9.22 -57.71 -107.01
C ILE A 559 -8.14 -56.77 -106.44
N TRP A 560 -7.26 -56.21 -107.28
CA TRP A 560 -6.25 -55.25 -106.83
C TRP A 560 -6.70 -53.77 -106.89
N ILE A 561 -7.85 -53.49 -107.55
CA ILE A 561 -8.43 -52.13 -107.62
C ILE A 561 -9.63 -51.94 -106.66
N LEU A 562 -10.15 -53.02 -106.05
CA LEU A 562 -11.17 -52.95 -104.98
C LEU A 562 -10.58 -52.97 -103.56
N GLY A 563 -9.27 -53.22 -103.41
CA GLY A 563 -8.54 -53.14 -102.14
C GLY A 563 -8.02 -51.75 -101.77
N ILE A 564 -8.09 -50.77 -102.69
CA ILE A 564 -7.68 -49.37 -102.47
C ILE A 564 -8.91 -48.42 -102.44
N ALA A 565 -10.11 -48.93 -102.69
CA ALA A 565 -11.36 -48.15 -102.69
C ALA A 565 -12.27 -48.39 -101.46
N LEU A 566 -11.83 -49.19 -100.48
CA LEU A 566 -12.54 -49.43 -99.21
C LEU A 566 -11.82 -48.82 -97.99
N GLU A 567 -10.88 -47.91 -98.23
CA GLU A 567 -10.21 -47.09 -97.21
C GLU A 567 -10.69 -45.62 -97.22
N ARG A 568 -11.89 -45.37 -97.80
CA ARG A 568 -12.46 -44.01 -97.86
C ARG A 568 -14.00 -43.92 -97.89
N THR A 569 -14.71 -44.81 -97.21
CA THR A 569 -16.14 -44.60 -96.84
C THR A 569 -16.51 -45.46 -95.65
N SER A 570 -16.07 -45.04 -94.46
CA SER A 570 -16.64 -45.38 -93.15
C SER A 570 -16.28 -44.27 -92.17
N ARG A 571 -16.53 -43.02 -92.57
CA ARG A 571 -16.92 -41.96 -91.64
C ARG A 571 -18.43 -42.00 -91.60
N ASP A 572 -18.96 -42.61 -90.56
CA ASP A 572 -20.02 -42.08 -89.71
C ASP A 572 -20.72 -43.24 -88.98
N GLN A 573 -20.91 -43.02 -87.68
CA GLN A 573 -21.66 -43.84 -86.72
C GLN A 573 -20.96 -45.07 -86.12
N VAL A 574 -20.00 -44.84 -85.22
CA VAL A 574 -20.01 -45.44 -83.87
C VAL A 574 -19.43 -44.43 -82.88
N SER A 575 -20.28 -43.94 -81.99
CA SER A 575 -19.93 -43.14 -80.82
C SER A 575 -19.21 -44.01 -79.77
N CYS A 576 -17.93 -43.72 -79.50
CA CYS A 576 -17.27 -44.04 -78.22
C CYS A 576 -16.08 -43.08 -78.00
N PRO A 577 -15.92 -42.50 -76.80
CA PRO A 577 -14.94 -41.43 -76.54
C PRO A 577 -13.60 -42.00 -76.03
N PRO A 578 -12.45 -41.55 -76.56
CA PRO A 578 -11.31 -41.31 -75.67
C PRO A 578 -10.36 -40.17 -76.11
N PHE A 579 -10.81 -39.20 -76.90
CA PHE A 579 -9.97 -38.06 -77.31
C PHE A 579 -10.35 -36.70 -76.70
N SER A 580 -11.54 -36.58 -76.11
CA SER A 580 -11.94 -35.40 -75.32
C SER A 580 -11.32 -35.41 -73.92
N PHE A 581 -11.03 -36.59 -73.35
CA PHE A 581 -10.44 -36.72 -72.02
C PHE A 581 -8.96 -36.34 -71.98
N LEU A 582 -8.15 -36.62 -73.01
CA LEU A 582 -6.73 -36.19 -73.03
C LEU A 582 -6.58 -34.67 -73.22
N ARG A 583 -7.51 -34.00 -73.91
CA ARG A 583 -7.59 -32.53 -73.95
C ARG A 583 -8.10 -31.94 -72.63
N SER A 584 -9.11 -32.57 -72.02
CA SER A 584 -9.62 -32.19 -70.71
C SER A 584 -8.64 -32.47 -69.57
N PHE A 585 -7.79 -33.50 -69.68
CA PHE A 585 -6.78 -33.89 -68.69
C PHE A 585 -5.53 -33.03 -68.83
N ARG A 586 -5.15 -32.63 -70.06
CA ARG A 586 -4.10 -31.62 -70.26
C ARG A 586 -4.57 -30.21 -69.85
N SER A 587 -5.86 -29.90 -70.01
CA SER A 587 -6.48 -28.68 -69.50
C SER A 587 -6.68 -28.72 -67.97
N ASN A 588 -7.03 -29.87 -67.39
CA ASN A 588 -7.22 -30.03 -65.95
C ASN A 588 -5.89 -30.21 -65.20
N LEU A 589 -4.84 -30.78 -65.80
CA LEU A 589 -3.48 -30.71 -65.25
C LEU A 589 -2.95 -29.30 -65.32
N LYS A 590 -3.19 -28.57 -66.42
CA LYS A 590 -2.77 -27.18 -66.54
C LYS A 590 -3.56 -26.27 -65.58
N ASN A 591 -4.85 -26.52 -65.37
CA ASN A 591 -5.66 -25.84 -64.37
C ASN A 591 -5.31 -26.27 -62.93
N SER A 592 -4.94 -27.53 -62.66
CA SER A 592 -4.45 -27.98 -61.34
C SER A 592 -3.01 -27.55 -61.05
N LEU A 593 -2.18 -27.33 -62.07
CA LEU A 593 -0.86 -26.69 -61.96
C LEU A 593 -1.00 -25.18 -61.77
N GLU A 594 -1.94 -24.53 -62.46
CA GLU A 594 -2.30 -23.12 -62.21
C GLU A 594 -3.05 -22.93 -60.89
N ASP A 595 -3.77 -23.93 -60.38
CA ASP A 595 -4.39 -23.93 -59.05
C ASP A 595 -3.37 -24.28 -57.95
N ALA A 596 -2.33 -25.05 -58.26
CA ALA A 596 -1.17 -25.25 -57.38
C ALA A 596 -0.31 -23.98 -57.27
N ASP A 597 -0.20 -23.18 -58.35
CA ASP A 597 0.39 -21.83 -58.32
C ASP A 597 -0.56 -20.78 -57.70
N ARG A 598 -1.90 -20.95 -57.79
CA ARG A 598 -2.88 -20.08 -57.09
C ARG A 598 -3.12 -20.44 -55.62
N CYS A 599 -2.70 -21.63 -55.18
CA CYS A 599 -2.53 -21.97 -53.76
C CYS A 599 -1.31 -21.26 -53.11
N LEU A 600 -0.65 -20.37 -53.86
CA LEU A 600 0.26 -19.33 -53.40
C LEU A 600 -0.26 -17.97 -53.92
N PRO A 601 -1.41 -17.45 -53.44
CA PRO A 601 -1.45 -16.77 -52.14
C PRO A 601 -2.86 -16.73 -51.51
N CYS A 602 -3.24 -17.67 -50.64
CA CYS A 602 -4.49 -17.55 -49.86
C CYS A 602 -4.42 -18.27 -48.51
N SER A 603 -3.38 -18.01 -47.72
CA SER A 603 -3.38 -18.32 -46.28
C SER A 603 -2.26 -17.57 -45.57
N LEU A 604 -2.47 -16.26 -45.36
CA LEU A 604 -2.14 -15.49 -44.15
C LEU A 604 -2.21 -13.98 -44.47
N PRO A 605 -3.26 -13.26 -44.05
CA PRO A 605 -3.22 -11.81 -43.92
C PRO A 605 -2.47 -11.48 -42.62
N PHE A 606 -1.14 -11.57 -42.61
CA PHE A 606 -0.34 -11.24 -41.41
C PHE A 606 0.78 -10.22 -41.64
N LEU A 607 0.80 -9.55 -42.80
CA LEU A 607 1.77 -8.47 -43.10
C LEU A 607 1.13 -7.19 -43.67
N LYS A 608 -0.20 -7.01 -43.59
CA LYS A 608 -0.90 -5.81 -44.10
C LYS A 608 -1.38 -4.79 -43.06
N ASP A 609 -1.30 -5.09 -41.76
CA ASP A 609 -1.81 -4.17 -40.71
C ASP A 609 -0.77 -3.25 -40.06
N ALA A 610 0.48 -3.23 -40.53
CA ALA A 610 1.52 -2.33 -40.00
C ALA A 610 1.60 -0.94 -40.66
N LYS A 611 0.66 -0.55 -41.54
CA LYS A 611 0.74 0.75 -42.27
C LYS A 611 -0.56 1.56 -42.34
N ARG A 612 -1.53 1.35 -41.44
CA ARG A 612 -2.77 2.15 -41.42
C ARG A 612 -3.25 2.55 -40.02
N THR A 613 -2.40 3.27 -39.29
CA THR A 613 -2.83 4.07 -38.12
C THR A 613 -1.90 5.26 -37.95
N LYS A 614 -2.02 6.23 -38.86
CA LYS A 614 -1.66 7.64 -38.65
C LYS A 614 -2.66 8.48 -39.45
N LEU A 615 -3.77 8.81 -38.79
CA LEU A 615 -4.65 9.96 -39.04
C LEU A 615 -5.84 9.85 -38.06
N PHE A 616 -5.55 10.14 -36.78
CA PHE A 616 -6.19 11.16 -35.95
C PHE A 616 -5.47 11.19 -34.60
#